data_AF-A0A7C0WUX9-F1
#
_entry.id   AF-A0A7C0WUX9-F1
#
_cell.length_a   1.000
_cell.length_b   1.000
_cell.length_c   1.000
_cell.angle_alpha   90.00
_cell.angle_beta   90.00
_cell.angle_gamma   90.00
#
_symmetry.space_group_name_H-M   'P 1'
#
loop_
_entity.id
_entity.type
_entity.pdbx_description
1 polymer ?
#
loop_
_entity_poly.entity_id
_entity_poly.type
_entity_poly.pdbx_seq_one_letter_code
_entity_poly.pdbx_strand_id
1 'polypeptide(L)'
;MARFKNLGNEAGRNRMNKTIKRLSVAIAAIVVLLIIAALSLPLLINPNNYKETITNLVREKTGRTLSIPGDIKLHVSPSLNVVFSLGKVSLSSGRNFPDSPFISSRQVETQLALWPLLTRKQLLINHITLEGVNVHLLRNARGLNNWDDLTGGGRAGAAERPAAKMKKTGEKSGQGLAGLDVGGIDATDINVEYVDQQTARTIKLNNLNLVVGRLREGRPFPVKAAFDLSMDEGGRQSLAARIQARTELTLYLSQKHFVIDGLSLKGLLKGTGLPSPGLALELTADADLNREDLTIKPL
;
A
#
# COMPACT_ATOMS: atom_id res chain seq x y z
N MET A 1 13.20 79.61 -26.97
CA MET A 1 13.31 78.70 -25.80
C MET A 1 12.15 77.73 -25.83
N ALA A 2 12.45 76.44 -25.89
CA ALA A 2 11.53 75.37 -26.25
C ALA A 2 10.59 74.96 -25.10
N ARG A 3 9.29 74.81 -25.42
CA ARG A 3 8.33 74.01 -24.64
C ARG A 3 8.02 72.74 -25.43
N PHE A 4 8.41 71.57 -24.94
CA PHE A 4 7.87 70.28 -25.39
C PHE A 4 7.72 69.30 -24.22
N LYS A 5 6.45 69.06 -23.87
CA LYS A 5 5.79 67.74 -23.79
C LYS A 5 6.34 66.71 -22.78
N ASN A 6 5.61 66.51 -21.69
CA ASN A 6 5.65 65.29 -20.88
C ASN A 6 4.21 64.83 -20.55
N LEU A 7 3.55 64.14 -21.49
CA LEU A 7 2.18 63.63 -21.36
C LEU A 7 2.08 62.12 -21.68
N GLY A 8 3.21 61.40 -21.73
CA GLY A 8 3.25 60.01 -22.21
C GLY A 8 3.12 58.91 -21.14
N ASN A 9 3.30 59.19 -19.85
CA ASN A 9 3.60 58.14 -18.87
C ASN A 9 2.41 57.65 -18.01
N GLU A 10 1.32 58.41 -17.91
CA GLU A 10 0.18 58.00 -17.06
C GLU A 10 -0.78 57.01 -17.76
N ALA A 11 -0.89 57.07 -19.09
CA ALA A 11 -1.80 56.21 -19.85
C ALA A 11 -1.32 54.73 -19.89
N GLY A 12 -0.01 54.48 -19.82
CA GLY A 12 0.58 53.13 -19.82
C GLY A 12 0.37 52.39 -18.50
N ARG A 13 0.57 53.07 -17.36
CA ARG A 13 0.40 52.49 -16.01
C ARG A 13 -1.05 52.06 -15.73
N ASN A 14 -2.01 52.85 -16.20
CA ASN A 14 -3.45 52.59 -15.99
C ASN A 14 -3.98 51.47 -16.91
N ARG A 15 -3.39 51.27 -18.10
CA ARG A 15 -3.70 50.12 -18.97
C ARG A 15 -3.09 48.82 -18.44
N MET A 16 -1.85 48.86 -17.92
CA MET A 16 -1.15 47.70 -17.38
C MET A 16 -1.83 47.11 -16.13
N ASN A 17 -2.34 47.95 -15.22
CA ASN A 17 -3.13 47.48 -14.07
C ASN A 17 -4.47 46.85 -14.49
N LYS A 18 -5.07 47.31 -15.59
CA LYS A 18 -6.33 46.76 -16.13
C LYS A 18 -6.11 45.40 -16.80
N THR A 19 -5.01 45.20 -17.52
CA THR A 19 -4.66 43.90 -18.12
C THR A 19 -4.22 42.89 -17.07
N ILE A 20 -3.43 43.30 -16.07
CA ILE A 20 -3.06 42.42 -14.94
C ILE A 20 -4.30 42.00 -14.16
N LYS A 21 -5.22 42.93 -13.87
CA LYS A 21 -6.49 42.62 -13.18
C LYS A 21 -7.41 41.71 -14.00
N ARG A 22 -7.44 41.87 -15.33
CA ARG A 22 -8.21 40.98 -16.23
C ARG A 22 -7.58 39.59 -16.33
N LEU A 23 -6.26 39.51 -16.40
CA LEU A 23 -5.52 38.25 -16.42
C LEU A 23 -5.68 37.50 -15.09
N SER A 24 -5.61 38.19 -13.95
CA SER A 24 -5.82 37.58 -12.63
C SER A 24 -7.25 37.07 -12.46
N VAL A 25 -8.25 37.81 -12.96
CA VAL A 25 -9.66 37.36 -12.94
C VAL A 25 -9.86 36.16 -13.88
N ALA A 26 -9.23 36.14 -15.05
CA ALA A 26 -9.29 35.00 -15.96
C ALA A 26 -8.64 33.75 -15.36
N ILE A 27 -7.47 33.89 -14.72
CA ILE A 27 -6.80 32.81 -14.00
C ILE A 27 -7.66 32.31 -12.84
N ALA A 28 -8.23 33.21 -12.04
CA ALA A 28 -9.13 32.85 -10.94
C ALA A 28 -10.38 32.11 -11.43
N ALA A 29 -10.98 32.55 -12.55
CA ALA A 29 -12.14 31.89 -13.16
C ALA A 29 -11.80 30.47 -13.65
N ILE A 30 -10.62 30.27 -14.24
CA ILE A 30 -10.14 28.94 -14.65
C ILE A 30 -9.92 28.05 -13.43
N VAL A 31 -9.32 28.57 -12.36
CA VAL A 31 -9.12 27.81 -11.10
C VAL A 31 -10.47 27.39 -10.50
N VAL A 32 -11.44 28.31 -10.43
CA VAL A 32 -12.80 28.00 -9.94
C VAL A 32 -13.48 26.93 -10.80
N LEU A 33 -13.35 27.01 -12.13
CA LEU A 33 -13.92 26.01 -13.04
C LEU A 33 -13.27 24.63 -12.85
N LEU A 34 -11.96 24.56 -12.64
CA LEU A 34 -11.26 23.32 -12.33
C LEU A 34 -11.69 22.76 -10.96
N ILE A 35 -11.91 23.61 -9.96
CA ILE A 35 -12.46 23.19 -8.65
C ILE A 35 -13.87 22.61 -8.83
N ILE A 36 -14.75 23.29 -9.56
CA ILE A 36 -16.11 22.80 -9.84
C ILE A 36 -16.06 21.46 -10.57
N ALA A 37 -15.25 21.33 -11.63
CA ALA A 37 -15.09 20.08 -12.37
C ALA A 37 -14.56 18.94 -11.49
N ALA A 38 -13.57 19.23 -10.62
CA ALA A 38 -13.05 18.26 -9.68
C ALA A 38 -14.11 17.84 -8.64
N LEU A 39 -14.86 18.79 -8.08
CA LEU A 39 -15.97 18.53 -7.17
C LEU A 39 -17.15 17.79 -7.86
N SER A 40 -17.23 17.83 -9.19
CA SER A 40 -18.24 17.13 -9.99
C SER A 40 -17.87 15.67 -10.28
N LEU A 41 -16.59 15.29 -10.21
CA LEU A 41 -16.14 13.90 -10.45
C LEU A 41 -16.87 12.85 -9.58
N PRO A 42 -17.08 13.06 -8.26
CA PRO A 42 -17.90 12.17 -7.44
C PRO A 42 -19.34 11.99 -7.92
N LEU A 43 -19.90 12.98 -8.62
CA LEU A 43 -21.27 12.94 -9.13
C LEU A 43 -21.38 12.19 -10.47
N LEU A 44 -20.29 12.12 -11.24
CA LEU A 44 -20.24 11.50 -12.57
C LEU A 44 -19.81 10.03 -12.53
N ILE A 45 -19.01 9.64 -11.54
CA ILE A 45 -18.49 8.27 -11.37
C ILE A 45 -18.95 7.76 -10.01
N ASN A 46 -19.92 6.83 -10.00
CA ASN A 46 -20.30 6.14 -8.77
C ASN A 46 -19.39 4.91 -8.56
N PRO A 47 -18.42 4.95 -7.62
CA PRO A 47 -17.53 3.82 -7.38
C PRO A 47 -18.26 2.56 -6.90
N ASN A 48 -19.46 2.70 -6.32
CA ASN A 48 -20.24 1.57 -5.83
C ASN A 48 -20.75 0.65 -6.95
N ASN A 49 -20.86 1.15 -8.19
CA ASN A 49 -21.23 0.34 -9.35
C ASN A 49 -20.20 -0.74 -9.68
N TYR A 50 -18.95 -0.58 -9.23
CA TYR A 50 -17.85 -1.52 -9.49
C TYR A 50 -17.65 -2.54 -8.37
N LYS A 51 -18.36 -2.43 -7.25
CA LYS A 51 -18.23 -3.36 -6.11
C LYS A 51 -18.42 -4.81 -6.56
N GLU A 52 -19.48 -5.09 -7.32
CA GLU A 52 -19.78 -6.44 -7.79
C GLU A 52 -18.70 -6.97 -8.74
N THR A 53 -18.20 -6.12 -9.64
CA THR A 53 -17.10 -6.48 -10.53
C THR A 53 -15.83 -6.82 -9.74
N ILE A 54 -15.49 -6.02 -8.72
CA ILE A 54 -14.31 -6.23 -7.87
C ILE A 54 -14.44 -7.52 -7.07
N THR A 55 -15.59 -7.75 -6.42
CA THR A 55 -15.80 -8.96 -5.61
C THR A 55 -15.83 -10.22 -6.47
N ASN A 56 -16.43 -10.16 -7.66
CA ASN A 56 -16.42 -11.27 -8.62
C ASN A 56 -15.02 -11.55 -9.16
N LEU A 57 -14.24 -10.51 -9.49
CA LEU A 57 -12.86 -10.69 -9.93
C LEU A 57 -11.99 -11.31 -8.83
N VAL A 58 -12.13 -10.86 -7.58
CA VAL A 58 -11.41 -11.47 -6.45
C VAL A 58 -11.83 -12.93 -6.28
N ARG A 59 -13.12 -13.25 -6.38
CA ARG A 59 -13.62 -14.62 -6.33
C ARG A 59 -13.07 -15.48 -7.46
N GLU A 60 -13.01 -14.97 -8.68
CA GLU A 60 -12.46 -15.69 -9.84
C GLU A 60 -10.96 -15.96 -9.67
N LYS A 61 -10.19 -14.97 -9.20
CA LYS A 61 -8.74 -15.06 -9.09
C LYS A 61 -8.25 -15.80 -7.85
N THR A 62 -8.98 -15.74 -6.75
CA THR A 62 -8.55 -16.29 -5.45
C THR A 62 -9.41 -17.46 -4.97
N GLY A 63 -10.61 -17.64 -5.55
CA GLY A 63 -11.59 -18.61 -5.04
C GLY A 63 -12.27 -18.18 -3.73
N ARG A 64 -12.03 -16.96 -3.24
CA ARG A 64 -12.53 -16.43 -1.96
C ARG A 64 -13.55 -15.33 -2.13
N THR A 65 -14.37 -15.12 -1.11
CA THR A 65 -15.38 -14.07 -1.12
C THR A 65 -14.83 -12.81 -0.46
N LEU A 66 -14.77 -11.73 -1.23
CA LEU A 66 -14.53 -10.38 -0.75
C LEU A 66 -15.86 -9.74 -0.33
N SER A 67 -15.93 -9.19 0.88
CA SER A 67 -17.06 -8.44 1.41
C SER A 67 -16.69 -6.98 1.61
N ILE A 68 -17.52 -6.08 1.08
CA ILE A 68 -17.40 -4.62 1.20
C ILE A 68 -18.78 -4.11 1.67
N PRO A 69 -19.10 -4.22 2.97
CA PRO A 69 -20.44 -3.89 3.49
C PRO A 69 -20.77 -2.39 3.39
N GLY A 70 -19.78 -1.51 3.50
CA GLY A 70 -19.96 -0.06 3.41
C GLY A 70 -19.80 0.48 2.00
N ASP A 71 -20.13 1.75 1.79
CA ASP A 71 -19.93 2.43 0.50
C ASP A 71 -18.50 2.86 0.25
N ILE A 72 -18.09 2.76 -1.02
CA ILE A 72 -16.84 3.36 -1.50
C ILE A 72 -17.11 4.86 -1.63
N LYS A 73 -16.41 5.65 -0.83
CA LYS A 73 -16.54 7.11 -0.84
C LYS A 73 -15.48 7.70 -1.76
N LEU A 74 -15.91 8.59 -2.65
CA LEU A 74 -15.02 9.41 -3.46
C LEU A 74 -15.04 10.84 -2.92
N HIS A 75 -13.87 11.39 -2.64
CA HIS A 75 -13.75 12.82 -2.33
C HIS A 75 -12.50 13.43 -2.96
N VAL A 76 -12.54 14.74 -3.18
CA VAL A 76 -11.40 15.49 -3.70
C VAL A 76 -10.76 16.27 -2.56
N SER A 77 -9.46 16.05 -2.36
CA SER A 77 -8.65 16.77 -1.36
C SER A 77 -8.31 18.21 -1.82
N PRO A 78 -7.97 19.12 -0.89
CA PRO A 78 -7.55 20.50 -1.24
C PRO A 78 -6.38 20.57 -2.21
N SER A 79 -5.50 19.56 -2.20
CA SER A 79 -4.39 19.42 -3.14
C SER A 79 -4.81 18.85 -4.51
N LEU A 80 -6.11 18.82 -4.82
CA LEU A 80 -6.69 18.30 -6.07
C LEU A 80 -6.35 16.83 -6.36
N ASN A 81 -6.23 15.99 -5.32
CA ASN A 81 -6.16 14.54 -5.51
C ASN A 81 -7.53 13.90 -5.26
N VAL A 82 -7.85 12.84 -6.00
CA VAL A 82 -9.04 12.02 -5.73
C VAL A 82 -8.67 10.96 -4.71
N VAL A 83 -9.45 10.90 -3.63
CA VAL A 83 -9.29 9.90 -2.58
C VAL A 83 -10.48 8.95 -2.66
N PHE A 84 -10.17 7.67 -2.79
CA PHE A 84 -11.11 6.58 -2.63
C PHE A 84 -10.96 6.06 -1.21
N SER A 85 -12.03 6.13 -0.42
CA SER A 85 -12.08 5.59 0.93
C SER A 85 -13.05 4.42 0.96
N LEU A 86 -12.52 3.26 1.34
CA LEU A 86 -13.28 2.06 1.62
C LEU A 86 -13.29 1.91 3.15
N GLY A 87 -14.48 1.72 3.70
CA GLY A 87 -14.64 1.37 5.11
C GLY A 87 -14.18 -0.07 5.38
N LYS A 88 -14.97 -0.78 6.18
CA LYS A 88 -14.66 -2.18 6.51
C LYS A 88 -14.62 -3.04 5.25
N VAL A 89 -13.58 -3.85 5.11
CA VAL A 89 -13.43 -4.85 4.05
C VAL A 89 -13.00 -6.17 4.69
N SER A 90 -13.49 -7.29 4.17
CA SER A 90 -13.02 -8.60 4.62
C SER A 90 -12.93 -9.61 3.48
N LEU A 91 -11.97 -10.53 3.58
CA LEU A 91 -11.77 -11.64 2.67
C LEU A 91 -11.99 -12.94 3.44
N SER A 92 -12.83 -13.83 2.90
CA SER A 92 -13.12 -15.12 3.53
C SER A 92 -11.88 -16.01 3.66
N SER A 93 -11.94 -16.95 4.60
CA SER A 93 -11.02 -18.08 4.63
C SER A 93 -11.29 -19.05 3.46
N GLY A 94 -10.37 -19.98 3.23
CA GLY A 94 -10.54 -21.06 2.25
C GLY A 94 -11.64 -22.05 2.67
N ARG A 95 -12.20 -22.79 1.71
CA ARG A 95 -13.39 -23.67 1.85
C ARG A 95 -13.33 -24.76 2.94
N ASN A 96 -12.18 -24.98 3.58
CA ASN A 96 -11.93 -26.02 4.59
C ASN A 96 -11.52 -25.45 5.97
N PHE A 97 -11.74 -24.16 6.19
CA PHE A 97 -11.32 -23.45 7.40
C PHE A 97 -12.51 -22.78 8.09
N PRO A 98 -12.37 -22.38 9.36
CA PRO A 98 -13.43 -21.70 10.10
C PRO A 98 -13.97 -20.46 9.36
N ASP A 99 -15.22 -20.10 9.63
CA ASP A 99 -15.91 -18.94 9.03
C ASP A 99 -15.34 -17.57 9.47
N SER A 100 -14.23 -17.55 10.19
CA SER A 100 -13.49 -16.33 10.47
C SER A 100 -12.85 -15.77 9.20
N PRO A 101 -12.85 -14.44 9.00
CA PRO A 101 -12.19 -13.83 7.86
C PRO A 101 -10.68 -14.10 7.90
N PHE A 102 -10.11 -14.41 6.74
CA PHE A 102 -8.66 -14.55 6.57
C PHE A 102 -7.95 -13.20 6.68
N ILE A 103 -8.51 -12.19 6.04
CA ILE A 103 -8.08 -10.80 6.15
C ILE A 103 -9.31 -9.95 6.45
N SER A 104 -9.16 -8.99 7.34
CA SER A 104 -10.12 -7.91 7.52
C SER A 104 -9.39 -6.58 7.67
N SER A 105 -10.05 -5.48 7.33
CA SER A 105 -9.56 -4.13 7.57
C SER A 105 -10.69 -3.25 8.05
N ARG A 106 -10.35 -2.25 8.87
CA ARG A 106 -11.30 -1.21 9.31
C ARG A 106 -11.49 -0.17 8.21
N GLN A 107 -10.40 0.22 7.58
CA GLN A 107 -10.37 1.26 6.57
C GLN A 107 -9.21 1.02 5.59
N VAL A 108 -9.49 1.28 4.32
CA VAL A 108 -8.51 1.29 3.23
C VAL A 108 -8.75 2.55 2.42
N GLU A 109 -7.74 3.40 2.33
CA GLU A 109 -7.81 4.59 1.49
C GLU A 109 -6.73 4.57 0.43
N THR A 110 -7.11 4.94 -0.78
CA THR A 110 -6.19 5.08 -1.89
C THR A 110 -6.35 6.46 -2.49
N GLN A 111 -5.27 7.23 -2.46
CA GLN A 111 -5.21 8.55 -3.07
C GLN A 111 -4.63 8.42 -4.48
N LEU A 112 -5.38 8.88 -5.48
CA LEU A 112 -4.97 8.94 -6.88
C LEU A 112 -4.70 10.39 -7.31
N ALA A 113 -3.66 10.58 -8.11
CA ALA A 113 -3.33 11.87 -8.68
C ALA A 113 -4.27 12.23 -9.86
N LEU A 114 -4.93 13.40 -9.81
CA LEU A 114 -5.79 13.86 -10.91
C LEU A 114 -5.00 14.42 -12.10
N TRP A 115 -3.93 15.17 -11.83
CA TRP A 115 -3.18 15.85 -12.88
C TRP A 115 -2.63 14.92 -13.97
N PRO A 116 -2.03 13.76 -13.63
CA PRO A 116 -1.54 12.79 -14.61
C PRO A 116 -2.68 12.07 -15.35
N LEU A 117 -3.84 11.89 -14.72
CA LEU A 117 -5.03 11.34 -15.36
C LEU A 117 -5.54 12.26 -16.49
N LEU A 118 -5.58 13.58 -16.25
CA LEU A 118 -6.05 14.55 -17.24
C LEU A 118 -5.03 14.81 -18.36
N THR A 119 -3.74 14.89 -18.02
CA THR A 119 -2.69 15.27 -18.97
C THR A 119 -2.10 14.09 -19.74
N ARG A 120 -1.99 12.92 -19.10
CA ARG A 120 -1.30 11.75 -19.65
C ARG A 120 -2.17 10.49 -19.68
N LYS A 121 -3.42 10.56 -19.18
CA LYS A 121 -4.29 9.38 -19.00
C LYS A 121 -3.62 8.27 -18.18
N GLN A 122 -2.76 8.65 -17.24
CA GLN A 122 -1.99 7.74 -16.38
C GLN A 122 -2.58 7.73 -14.98
N LEU A 123 -2.88 6.53 -14.47
CA LEU A 123 -3.32 6.32 -13.10
C LEU A 123 -2.08 6.17 -12.20
N LEU A 124 -1.87 7.16 -11.32
CA LEU A 124 -0.77 7.16 -10.36
C LEU A 124 -1.33 7.16 -8.95
N ILE A 125 -0.85 6.23 -8.12
CA ILE A 125 -1.20 6.11 -6.71
C ILE A 125 -0.26 7.03 -5.92
N ASN A 126 -0.82 8.10 -5.35
CA ASN A 126 -0.08 9.04 -4.53
C ASN A 126 0.13 8.53 -3.11
N HIS A 127 -0.85 7.84 -2.53
CA HIS A 127 -0.75 7.38 -1.16
C HIS A 127 -1.70 6.23 -0.90
N ILE A 128 -1.28 5.27 -0.08
CA ILE A 128 -2.12 4.18 0.40
C ILE A 128 -2.16 4.26 1.92
N THR A 129 -3.36 4.29 2.48
CA THR A 129 -3.58 4.24 3.92
C THR A 129 -4.31 2.95 4.28
N LEU A 130 -3.76 2.18 5.19
CA LEU A 130 -4.36 0.96 5.73
C LEU A 130 -4.53 1.11 7.23
N GLU A 131 -5.73 0.83 7.74
CA GLU A 131 -6.02 0.97 9.17
C GLU A 131 -6.69 -0.29 9.71
N GLY A 132 -6.19 -0.81 10.84
CA GLY A 132 -6.84 -1.88 11.56
C GLY A 132 -6.93 -3.17 10.77
N VAL A 133 -5.85 -3.55 10.09
CA VAL A 133 -5.82 -4.79 9.29
C VAL A 133 -5.55 -5.97 10.21
N ASN A 134 -6.37 -7.01 10.12
CA ASN A 134 -6.18 -8.27 10.84
C ASN A 134 -6.01 -9.40 9.83
N VAL A 135 -4.94 -10.17 9.96
CA VAL A 135 -4.64 -11.34 9.12
C VAL A 135 -4.59 -12.57 10.01
N HIS A 136 -5.37 -13.60 9.68
CA HIS A 136 -5.41 -14.86 10.40
C HIS A 136 -4.85 -15.98 9.52
N LEU A 137 -3.65 -16.42 9.87
CA LEU A 137 -2.95 -17.55 9.27
C LEU A 137 -3.16 -18.77 10.16
N LEU A 138 -3.77 -19.83 9.63
CA LEU A 138 -4.02 -21.06 10.36
C LEU A 138 -3.45 -22.26 9.61
N ARG A 139 -2.58 -23.01 10.27
CA ARG A 139 -2.22 -24.38 9.90
C ARG A 139 -3.00 -25.34 10.79
N ASN A 140 -3.85 -26.14 10.19
CA ASN A 140 -4.72 -27.04 10.94
C ASN A 140 -3.98 -28.32 11.39
N ALA A 141 -4.63 -29.14 12.21
CA ALA A 141 -4.06 -30.41 12.70
C ALA A 141 -3.64 -31.38 11.57
N ARG A 142 -4.25 -31.28 10.38
CA ARG A 142 -3.90 -32.05 9.17
C ARG A 142 -2.70 -31.46 8.42
N GLY A 143 -2.13 -30.35 8.90
CA GLY A 143 -0.97 -29.67 8.32
C GLY A 143 -1.29 -28.77 7.11
N LEU A 144 -2.57 -28.58 6.78
CA LEU A 144 -3.02 -27.71 5.68
C LEU A 144 -3.08 -26.27 6.14
N ASN A 145 -2.68 -25.32 5.28
CA ASN A 145 -2.75 -23.90 5.59
C ASN A 145 -3.98 -23.24 4.97
N ASN A 146 -4.54 -22.25 5.67
CA ASN A 146 -5.67 -21.47 5.16
C ASN A 146 -5.27 -20.43 4.11
N TRP A 147 -4.04 -20.46 3.58
CA TRP A 147 -3.52 -19.57 2.53
C TRP A 147 -2.86 -20.30 1.35
N ASP A 148 -2.82 -21.64 1.34
CA ASP A 148 -2.16 -22.43 0.29
C ASP A 148 -2.76 -22.16 -1.11
N ASP A 149 -4.04 -21.84 -1.17
CA ASP A 149 -4.77 -21.47 -2.40
C ASP A 149 -4.34 -20.10 -2.99
N LEU A 150 -3.68 -19.24 -2.20
CA LEU A 150 -3.23 -17.92 -2.62
C LEU A 150 -1.81 -17.91 -3.17
N THR A 151 -0.99 -18.92 -2.86
CA THR A 151 0.45 -18.94 -3.20
C THR A 151 0.77 -19.56 -4.57
N GLY A 152 -0.24 -19.79 -5.42
CA GLY A 152 -0.03 -20.28 -6.80
C GLY A 152 0.47 -21.72 -6.92
N GLY A 153 0.57 -22.45 -5.80
CA GLY A 153 0.86 -23.88 -5.75
C GLY A 153 -0.39 -24.67 -6.16
N GLY A 154 -0.32 -25.32 -7.31
CA GLY A 154 -1.45 -25.95 -7.97
C GLY A 154 -2.28 -26.91 -7.10
N ARG A 155 -3.59 -26.90 -7.37
CA ARG A 155 -4.52 -28.04 -7.31
C ARG A 155 -3.95 -29.33 -6.74
N ALA A 156 -4.33 -29.65 -5.51
CA ALA A 156 -4.51 -31.03 -5.07
C ALA A 156 -6.00 -31.26 -4.81
N GLY A 157 -6.68 -31.86 -5.79
CA GLY A 157 -8.11 -32.16 -5.74
C GLY A 157 -8.70 -32.29 -7.14
N ALA A 158 -8.70 -33.53 -7.65
CA ALA A 158 -9.05 -33.91 -9.00
C ALA A 158 -10.50 -33.57 -9.42
N ALA A 159 -10.64 -33.16 -10.68
CA ALA A 159 -11.71 -33.57 -11.57
C ALA A 159 -11.24 -33.34 -13.02
N GLU A 160 -10.89 -34.43 -13.70
CA GLU A 160 -10.64 -34.48 -15.13
C GLU A 160 -11.93 -34.20 -15.91
N ARG A 161 -11.85 -33.28 -16.89
CA ARG A 161 -12.64 -33.34 -18.13
C ARG A 161 -11.91 -32.57 -19.24
N PRO A 162 -12.11 -32.93 -20.52
CA PRO A 162 -11.07 -32.87 -21.54
C PRO A 162 -10.91 -31.49 -22.18
N ALA A 163 -9.72 -31.29 -22.73
CA ALA A 163 -9.25 -30.10 -23.41
C ALA A 163 -10.18 -29.60 -24.53
N ALA A 164 -10.70 -28.39 -24.36
CA ALA A 164 -11.13 -27.55 -25.48
C ALA A 164 -9.95 -26.64 -25.89
N LYS A 165 -9.51 -26.80 -27.14
CA LYS A 165 -8.47 -25.99 -27.78
C LYS A 165 -8.86 -24.51 -27.72
N MET A 166 -8.10 -23.70 -27.00
CA MET A 166 -8.20 -22.25 -27.07
C MET A 166 -6.91 -21.68 -27.65
N LYS A 167 -7.09 -20.93 -28.74
CA LYS A 167 -6.06 -20.28 -29.55
C LYS A 167 -5.10 -19.48 -28.66
N LYS A 168 -3.81 -19.64 -28.93
CA LYS A 168 -2.75 -18.73 -28.44
C LYS A 168 -2.98 -17.34 -29.03
N THR A 169 -3.70 -16.49 -28.32
CA THR A 169 -3.52 -15.05 -28.45
C THR A 169 -2.30 -14.70 -27.62
N GLY A 170 -1.24 -14.27 -28.29
CA GLY A 170 -0.03 -13.78 -27.64
C GLY A 170 -0.35 -12.51 -26.86
N GLU A 171 -0.67 -12.65 -25.58
CA GLU A 171 -0.59 -11.56 -24.64
C GLU A 171 0.87 -11.38 -24.25
N LYS A 172 1.38 -10.17 -24.49
CA LYS A 172 2.63 -9.68 -23.91
C LYS A 172 2.50 -9.65 -22.39
N SER A 173 2.65 -10.79 -21.74
CA SER A 173 3.03 -10.88 -20.33
C SER A 173 4.50 -10.45 -20.24
N GLY A 174 4.70 -9.14 -20.16
CA GLY A 174 6.02 -8.52 -20.18
C GLY A 174 6.02 -7.02 -19.97
N GLN A 175 4.90 -6.39 -19.58
CA GLN A 175 5.00 -5.15 -18.83
C GLN A 175 5.36 -5.53 -17.40
N GLY A 176 6.64 -5.79 -17.18
CA GLY A 176 7.22 -5.79 -15.84
C GLY A 176 6.97 -4.44 -15.18
N LEU A 177 7.27 -4.35 -13.88
CA LEU A 177 7.07 -3.19 -12.99
C LEU A 177 7.80 -1.88 -13.42
N ALA A 178 8.17 -1.75 -14.70
CA ALA A 178 8.75 -0.56 -15.31
C ALA A 178 7.84 0.65 -15.07
N GLY A 179 8.29 1.55 -14.20
CA GLY A 179 7.55 2.74 -13.79
C GLY A 179 6.84 2.63 -12.45
N LEU A 180 7.27 1.74 -11.54
CA LEU A 180 6.78 1.74 -10.16
C LEU A 180 7.07 3.10 -9.49
N ASP A 181 6.00 3.88 -9.32
CA ASP A 181 6.00 5.15 -8.60
C ASP A 181 4.76 5.15 -7.69
N VAL A 182 4.99 4.87 -6.40
CA VAL A 182 3.96 4.90 -5.36
C VAL A 182 4.34 6.02 -4.41
N GLY A 183 3.48 7.02 -4.25
CA GLY A 183 3.85 8.24 -3.50
C GLY A 183 4.05 8.04 -2.00
N GLY A 184 3.51 6.98 -1.40
CA GLY A 184 3.74 6.59 -0.01
C GLY A 184 2.76 5.51 0.48
N ILE A 185 3.08 4.86 1.60
CA ILE A 185 2.21 3.89 2.27
C ILE A 185 2.24 4.16 3.78
N ASP A 186 1.07 4.38 4.38
CA ASP A 186 0.89 4.37 5.82
C ASP A 186 -0.01 3.19 6.20
N ALA A 187 0.49 2.30 7.03
CA ALA A 187 -0.28 1.19 7.58
C ALA A 187 -0.23 1.28 9.10
N THR A 188 -1.38 1.36 9.75
CA THR A 188 -1.49 1.50 11.20
C THR A 188 -2.36 0.40 11.79
N ASP A 189 -2.00 -0.03 12.99
CA ASP A 189 -2.73 -1.09 13.71
C ASP A 189 -2.91 -2.35 12.85
N ILE A 190 -1.80 -2.83 12.29
CA ILE A 190 -1.76 -4.08 11.54
C ILE A 190 -1.47 -5.21 12.52
N ASN A 191 -2.30 -6.25 12.48
CA ASN A 191 -2.23 -7.41 13.35
C ASN A 191 -2.22 -8.68 12.48
N VAL A 192 -1.29 -9.58 12.76
CA VAL A 192 -1.13 -10.86 12.09
C VAL A 192 -1.05 -11.94 13.15
N GLU A 193 -1.95 -12.90 13.11
CA GLU A 193 -1.96 -14.06 13.98
C GLU A 193 -1.69 -15.31 13.14
N TYR A 194 -0.64 -16.04 13.49
CA TYR A 194 -0.35 -17.36 12.96
C TYR A 194 -0.55 -18.41 14.04
N VAL A 195 -1.41 -19.38 13.77
CA VAL A 195 -1.68 -20.53 14.64
C VAL A 195 -1.28 -21.81 13.92
N ASP A 196 -0.38 -22.57 14.52
CA ASP A 196 -0.05 -23.93 14.10
C ASP A 196 -0.61 -24.95 15.11
N GLN A 197 -1.66 -25.65 14.70
CA GLN A 197 -2.29 -26.66 15.54
C GLN A 197 -1.46 -27.94 15.69
N GLN A 198 -0.46 -28.19 14.83
CA GLN A 198 0.39 -29.38 14.95
C GLN A 198 1.41 -29.24 16.08
N THR A 199 1.92 -28.03 16.26
CA THR A 199 2.94 -27.70 17.26
C THR A 199 2.37 -26.97 18.47
N ALA A 200 1.06 -26.69 18.49
CA ALA A 200 0.40 -25.83 19.48
C ALA A 200 1.07 -24.45 19.62
N ARG A 201 1.65 -23.96 18.51
CA ARG A 201 2.40 -22.70 18.46
C ARG A 201 1.51 -21.59 17.93
N THR A 202 1.52 -20.46 18.64
CA THR A 202 0.85 -19.22 18.22
C THR A 202 1.89 -18.11 18.11
N ILE A 203 1.97 -17.47 16.96
CA ILE A 203 2.81 -16.27 16.74
C ILE A 203 1.87 -15.12 16.42
N LYS A 204 2.00 -14.00 17.12
CA LYS A 204 1.23 -12.79 16.89
C LYS A 204 2.18 -11.64 16.63
N LEU A 205 1.96 -10.93 15.54
CA LEU A 205 2.49 -9.59 15.32
C LEU A 205 1.32 -8.64 15.53
N ASN A 206 1.44 -7.74 16.50
CA ASN A 206 0.40 -6.81 16.89
C ASN A 206 0.90 -5.37 16.76
N ASN A 207 -0.03 -4.44 16.64
CA ASN A 207 0.25 -3.00 16.64
C ASN A 207 1.31 -2.59 15.60
N LEU A 208 1.38 -3.30 14.46
CA LEU A 208 2.33 -2.94 13.41
C LEU A 208 1.90 -1.61 12.80
N ASN A 209 2.77 -0.62 12.98
CA ASN A 209 2.73 0.67 12.31
C ASN A 209 3.89 0.71 11.33
N LEU A 210 3.58 0.92 10.06
CA LEU A 210 4.52 0.98 8.95
C LEU A 210 4.31 2.27 8.18
N VAL A 211 5.38 3.03 7.99
CA VAL A 211 5.41 4.24 7.15
C VAL A 211 6.47 4.02 6.09
N VAL A 212 6.07 4.09 4.83
CA VAL A 212 6.93 3.99 3.65
C VAL A 212 6.81 5.30 2.87
N GLY A 213 7.94 5.95 2.65
CA GLY A 213 8.00 7.14 1.80
C GLY A 213 7.74 6.82 0.33
N ARG A 214 7.92 7.83 -0.53
CA ARG A 214 7.71 7.68 -1.96
C ARG A 214 8.63 6.64 -2.57
N LEU A 215 8.07 5.52 -3.00
CA LEU A 215 8.76 4.43 -3.65
C LEU A 215 8.94 4.75 -5.14
N ARG A 216 10.21 4.90 -5.55
CA ARG A 216 10.61 5.03 -6.96
C ARG A 216 11.84 4.18 -7.22
N GLU A 217 11.86 3.45 -8.33
CA GLU A 217 13.01 2.62 -8.70
C GLU A 217 14.31 3.46 -8.76
N GLY A 218 15.36 2.95 -8.13
CA GLY A 218 16.69 3.57 -8.06
C GLY A 218 16.77 4.87 -7.25
N ARG A 219 15.76 5.18 -6.42
CA ARG A 219 15.79 6.33 -5.49
C ARG A 219 15.65 5.83 -4.05
N PRO A 220 16.41 6.40 -3.10
CA PRO A 220 16.24 6.09 -1.69
C PRO A 220 14.90 6.62 -1.18
N PHE A 221 14.26 5.85 -0.30
CA PHE A 221 13.04 6.25 0.39
C PHE A 221 13.04 5.75 1.84
N PRO A 222 12.53 6.56 2.79
CA PRO A 222 12.53 6.17 4.18
C PRO A 222 11.48 5.09 4.46
N VAL A 223 11.83 4.15 5.33
CA VAL A 223 10.93 3.15 5.89
C VAL A 223 11.04 3.17 7.41
N LYS A 224 9.89 3.22 8.08
CA LYS A 224 9.78 3.15 9.54
C LYS A 224 8.78 2.07 9.90
N ALA A 225 9.14 1.18 10.81
CA ALA A 225 8.26 0.16 11.32
C ALA A 225 8.33 0.12 12.85
N ALA A 226 7.20 -0.11 13.50
CA ALA A 226 7.13 -0.41 14.93
C ALA A 226 6.06 -1.47 15.15
N PHE A 227 6.37 -2.53 15.88
CA PHE A 227 5.44 -3.63 16.13
C PHE A 227 5.78 -4.39 17.40
N ASP A 228 4.79 -5.09 17.94
CA ASP A 228 4.94 -6.03 19.04
C ASP A 228 4.82 -7.45 18.48
N LEU A 229 5.83 -8.28 18.69
CA LEU A 229 5.82 -9.70 18.37
C LEU A 229 5.61 -10.49 19.65
N SER A 230 4.73 -11.49 19.65
CA SER A 230 4.62 -12.47 20.72
C SER A 230 4.57 -13.87 20.13
N MET A 231 5.25 -14.81 20.76
CA MET A 231 5.18 -16.22 20.44
C MET A 231 4.85 -16.98 21.71
N ASP A 232 3.92 -17.91 21.60
CA ASP A 232 3.58 -18.86 22.64
C ASP A 232 3.57 -20.28 22.06
N GLU A 233 4.13 -21.23 22.80
CA GLU A 233 4.08 -22.64 22.47
C GLU A 233 3.40 -23.40 23.61
N GLY A 234 2.08 -23.53 23.51
CA GLY A 234 1.23 -24.21 24.48
C GLY A 234 1.38 -23.73 25.93
N GLY A 235 1.64 -22.43 26.15
CA GLY A 235 1.88 -21.84 27.47
C GLY A 235 3.23 -22.20 28.12
N ARG A 236 4.10 -22.95 27.45
CA ARG A 236 5.38 -23.43 28.01
C ARG A 236 6.55 -22.51 27.70
N GLN A 237 6.53 -21.91 26.52
CA GLN A 237 7.55 -20.99 26.05
C GLN A 237 6.86 -19.74 25.55
N SER A 238 6.98 -18.66 26.31
CA SER A 238 6.46 -17.36 25.91
C SER A 238 7.62 -16.43 25.61
N LEU A 239 7.58 -15.82 24.43
CA LEU A 239 8.49 -14.78 24.02
C LEU A 239 7.66 -13.58 23.58
N ALA A 240 8.05 -12.38 24.02
CA ALA A 240 7.51 -11.13 23.54
C ALA A 240 8.67 -10.21 23.14
N ALA A 241 8.54 -9.53 22.01
CA ALA A 241 9.52 -8.57 21.54
C ALA A 241 8.79 -7.29 21.09
N ARG A 242 9.26 -6.14 21.54
CA ARG A 242 8.87 -4.86 20.95
C ARG A 242 9.99 -4.39 20.05
N ILE A 243 9.68 -4.13 18.78
CA ILE A 243 10.68 -3.77 17.77
C ILE A 243 10.32 -2.43 17.17
N GLN A 244 11.33 -1.56 17.02
CA GLN A 244 11.27 -0.34 16.24
C GLN A 244 12.42 -0.36 15.24
N ALA A 245 12.11 -0.13 13.96
CA ALA A 245 13.08 -0.10 12.89
C ALA A 245 12.91 1.18 12.06
N ARG A 246 14.03 1.77 11.64
CA ARG A 246 14.07 2.86 10.67
C ARG A 246 15.23 2.63 9.71
N THR A 247 15.06 2.95 8.45
CA THR A 247 16.08 2.80 7.41
C THR A 247 15.70 3.65 6.20
N GLU A 248 16.65 3.93 5.32
CA GLU A 248 16.37 4.27 3.93
C GLU A 248 16.59 3.03 3.05
N LEU A 249 15.66 2.78 2.13
CA LEU A 249 15.76 1.67 1.18
C LEU A 249 15.89 2.22 -0.24
N THR A 250 16.71 1.56 -1.06
CA THR A 250 16.73 1.79 -2.52
C THR A 250 16.46 0.47 -3.23
N LEU A 251 15.45 0.43 -4.11
CA LEU A 251 15.14 -0.78 -4.89
C LEU A 251 15.50 -0.58 -6.36
N TYR A 252 16.28 -1.49 -6.92
CA TYR A 252 16.56 -1.62 -8.35
C TYR A 252 15.88 -2.88 -8.88
N LEU A 253 14.58 -2.78 -9.16
CA LEU A 253 13.73 -3.93 -9.50
C LEU A 253 14.22 -4.67 -10.75
N SER A 254 14.70 -3.92 -11.75
CA SER A 254 15.26 -4.48 -12.98
C SER A 254 16.51 -5.33 -12.73
N GLN A 255 17.27 -5.00 -11.69
CA GLN A 255 18.53 -5.66 -11.32
C GLN A 255 18.36 -6.66 -10.16
N LYS A 256 17.18 -6.68 -9.52
CA LYS A 256 16.91 -7.42 -8.26
C LYS A 256 17.94 -7.07 -7.16
N HIS A 257 18.35 -5.81 -7.16
CA HIS A 257 19.32 -5.25 -6.24
C HIS A 257 18.59 -4.35 -5.25
N PHE A 258 18.93 -4.48 -3.97
CA PHE A 258 18.31 -3.74 -2.89
C PHE A 258 19.40 -3.19 -1.97
N VAL A 259 19.35 -1.89 -1.68
CA VAL A 259 20.25 -1.23 -0.75
C VAL A 259 19.47 -0.84 0.49
N ILE A 260 20.07 -1.09 1.65
CA ILE A 260 19.60 -0.71 2.98
C ILE A 260 20.64 0.25 3.53
N ASP A 261 20.26 1.52 3.70
CA ASP A 261 21.12 2.55 4.25
C ASP A 261 20.59 2.99 5.62
N GLY A 262 21.48 3.06 6.60
CA GLY A 262 21.22 3.55 7.94
C GLY A 262 20.15 2.78 8.69
N LEU A 263 20.12 1.44 8.56
CA LEU A 263 19.20 0.63 9.37
C LEU A 263 19.53 0.85 10.84
N SER A 264 18.54 1.28 11.60
CA SER A 264 18.56 1.36 13.05
C SER A 264 17.39 0.55 13.58
N LEU A 265 17.69 -0.58 14.21
CA LEU A 265 16.73 -1.45 14.88
C LEU A 265 16.95 -1.39 16.39
N LYS A 266 15.86 -1.12 17.13
CA LYS A 266 15.80 -1.21 18.58
C LYS A 266 14.77 -2.24 18.97
N GLY A 267 15.17 -3.20 19.80
CA GLY A 267 14.36 -4.30 20.26
C GLY A 267 14.38 -4.40 21.78
N LEU A 268 13.25 -4.75 22.39
CA LEU A 268 13.20 -5.23 23.77
C LEU A 268 12.51 -6.58 23.80
N LEU A 269 13.30 -7.62 24.08
CA LEU A 269 12.83 -9.00 24.17
C LEU A 269 12.57 -9.36 25.63
N LYS A 270 11.51 -10.11 25.89
CA LYS A 270 11.14 -10.66 27.20
C LYS A 270 10.63 -12.07 26.98
N GLY A 271 10.85 -12.96 27.94
CA GLY A 271 10.35 -14.32 27.81
C GLY A 271 11.04 -15.34 28.68
N THR A 272 10.46 -16.54 28.70
CA THR A 272 11.03 -17.72 29.36
C THR A 272 12.33 -18.14 28.66
N GLY A 273 13.40 -18.40 29.43
CA GLY A 273 14.69 -18.85 28.88
C GLY A 273 15.67 -17.74 28.52
N LEU A 274 15.33 -16.47 28.75
CA LEU A 274 16.28 -15.36 28.64
C LEU A 274 17.16 -15.26 29.90
N PRO A 275 18.42 -14.84 29.77
CA PRO A 275 19.35 -14.69 30.91
C PRO A 275 18.96 -13.56 31.88
N SER A 276 18.00 -12.71 31.49
CA SER A 276 17.47 -11.60 32.29
C SER A 276 15.98 -11.40 32.02
N PRO A 277 15.25 -10.64 32.87
CA PRO A 277 13.82 -10.36 32.66
C PRO A 277 13.51 -9.62 31.34
N GLY A 278 14.51 -8.99 30.73
CA GLY A 278 14.40 -8.40 29.41
C GLY A 278 15.75 -8.11 28.78
N LEU A 279 15.89 -8.44 27.51
CA LEU A 279 17.07 -8.23 26.71
C LEU A 279 16.84 -7.08 25.73
N ALA A 280 17.53 -5.97 25.94
CA ALA A 280 17.57 -4.87 24.99
C ALA A 280 18.54 -5.20 23.85
N LEU A 281 18.11 -4.97 22.61
CA LEU A 281 18.89 -5.14 21.40
C LEU A 281 18.93 -3.81 20.65
N GLU A 282 20.12 -3.38 20.28
CA GLU A 282 20.31 -2.29 19.31
C GLU A 282 21.19 -2.81 18.19
N LEU A 283 20.73 -2.64 16.95
CA LEU A 283 21.45 -3.05 15.75
C LEU A 283 21.45 -1.90 14.76
N THR A 284 22.64 -1.58 14.27
CA THR A 284 22.83 -0.68 13.14
C THR A 284 23.47 -1.41 11.99
N ALA A 285 22.98 -1.22 10.77
CA ALA A 285 23.55 -1.87 9.60
C ALA A 285 23.34 -1.05 8.32
N ASP A 286 24.26 -1.24 7.39
CA ASP A 286 24.11 -0.91 5.99
C ASP A 286 24.26 -2.22 5.22
N ALA A 287 23.48 -2.41 4.16
CA ALA A 287 23.55 -3.60 3.34
C ALA A 287 23.32 -3.28 1.87
N ASP A 288 24.22 -3.74 1.01
CA ASP A 288 24.05 -3.77 -0.43
C ASP A 288 23.80 -5.23 -0.82
N LEU A 289 22.55 -5.56 -1.13
CA LEU A 289 22.10 -6.93 -1.37
C LEU A 289 21.89 -7.15 -2.85
N ASN A 290 22.85 -7.83 -3.45
CA ASN A 290 22.77 -8.38 -4.80
C ASN A 290 22.44 -9.87 -4.75
N ARG A 291 21.85 -10.39 -5.84
CA ARG A 291 21.50 -11.82 -5.94
C ARG A 291 22.71 -12.76 -5.73
N GLU A 292 23.93 -12.28 -5.94
CA GLU A 292 25.16 -13.08 -5.82
C GLU A 292 25.74 -13.11 -4.38
N ASP A 293 25.39 -12.17 -3.50
CA ASP A 293 26.02 -11.99 -2.18
C ASP A 293 25.20 -12.50 -0.98
N LEU A 294 24.03 -13.11 -1.20
CA LEU A 294 23.21 -13.69 -0.13
C LEU A 294 23.77 -15.05 0.36
N THR A 295 25.02 -15.06 0.81
CA THR A 295 25.52 -16.09 1.74
C THR A 295 25.49 -15.52 3.15
N ILE A 296 24.37 -15.74 3.85
CA ILE A 296 24.31 -15.54 5.29
C ILE A 296 25.27 -16.54 5.91
N LYS A 297 26.46 -16.10 6.31
CA LYS A 297 27.33 -16.89 7.18
C LYS A 297 26.69 -16.92 8.56
N PRO A 298 26.30 -18.10 9.09
CA PRO A 298 25.94 -18.19 10.49
C PRO A 298 27.16 -17.86 11.35
N LEU A 299 26.93 -17.16 12.47
CA LEU A 299 27.85 -17.09 13.60
C LEU A 299 28.05 -18.49 14.20
#